data_AF-A0A256XKU2-F1
#
_entry.id   AF-A0A256XKU2-F1
#
_cell.length_a   1.000
_cell.length_b   1.000
_cell.length_c   1.000
_cell.angle_alpha   90.00
_cell.angle_beta   90.00
_cell.angle_gamma   90.00
#
_symmetry.space_group_name_H-M   'P 1'
#
loop_
_entity.id
_entity.type
_entity.pdbx_description
1 polymer ?
#
loop_
_entity_poly.entity_id
_entity_poly.type
_entity_poly.pdbx_seq_one_letter_code
_entity_poly.pdbx_strand_id
1 'polypeptide(L)'
;SPEPVLEKHGISVEDAMAIKKALEAGNWGEAFSKVTSEMIDAFSISGTPETCIERINELIKLGVTQFVVGSPIGPNVREAIDLISREIIPHFKE
;
A
#
# COMPACT_ATOMS: atom_id res chain seq x y z
N SER A 1 5.22 -10.98 0.29
CA SER A 1 5.33 -11.13 -1.17
C SER A 1 6.27 -12.28 -1.51
N PRO A 2 6.15 -12.91 -2.69
CA PRO A 2 7.15 -13.88 -3.18
C PRO A 2 8.53 -13.25 -3.35
N GLU A 3 9.60 -14.03 -3.22
CA GLU A 3 11.00 -13.56 -3.31
C GLU A 3 11.31 -12.74 -4.58
N PRO A 4 10.89 -13.15 -5.80
CA PRO A 4 11.20 -12.38 -7.01
C PRO A 4 10.59 -10.96 -7.00
N VAL A 5 9.48 -10.77 -6.28
CA VAL A 5 8.87 -9.45 -6.15
C VAL A 5 9.65 -8.59 -5.16
N LEU A 6 10.12 -9.17 -4.05
CA LEU A 6 10.95 -8.46 -3.07
C LEU A 6 12.26 -7.98 -3.73
N GLU A 7 12.94 -8.86 -4.45
CA GLU A 7 14.17 -8.56 -5.19
C GLU A 7 13.97 -7.44 -6.22
N LYS A 8 12.87 -7.47 -6.97
CA LYS A 8 12.53 -6.42 -7.95
C LYS A 8 12.40 -5.04 -7.31
N HIS A 9 11.98 -4.98 -6.05
CA HIS A 9 11.84 -3.74 -5.29
C HIS A 9 13.06 -3.43 -4.40
N GLY A 10 14.15 -4.20 -4.49
CA GLY A 10 15.36 -4.00 -3.68
C GLY A 10 15.15 -4.29 -2.19
N ILE A 11 14.14 -5.08 -1.84
CA ILE A 11 13.77 -5.40 -0.47
C ILE A 11 14.43 -6.73 -0.08
N SER A 12 15.18 -6.75 1.02
CA SER A 12 15.83 -7.97 1.52
C SER A 12 14.77 -9.02 1.90
N VAL A 13 15.02 -10.26 1.45
CA VAL A 13 14.20 -11.41 1.80
C VAL A 13 14.30 -11.67 3.31
N GLU A 14 15.49 -11.52 3.90
CA GLU A 14 15.73 -11.67 5.33
C GLU A 14 14.90 -10.67 6.15
N ASP A 15 14.86 -9.40 5.74
CA ASP A 15 14.04 -8.38 6.41
C ASP A 15 12.54 -8.70 6.32
N ALA A 16 12.08 -9.09 5.13
CA ALA A 16 10.70 -9.52 4.94
C ALA A 16 10.34 -10.75 5.79
N MET A 17 11.26 -11.72 5.93
CA MET A 17 11.09 -12.88 6.80
C MET A 17 11.07 -12.50 8.28
N ALA A 18 11.90 -11.54 8.71
CA ALA A 18 11.90 -11.05 10.09
C ALA A 18 10.57 -10.40 10.46
N ILE A 19 10.02 -9.56 9.58
CA ILE A 19 8.68 -8.95 9.74
C ILE A 19 7.61 -10.05 9.82
N LYS A 20 7.64 -11.01 8.89
CA LYS A 20 6.68 -12.13 8.88
C LYS A 20 6.70 -12.92 10.20
N LYS A 21 7.89 -13.25 10.70
CA LYS A 21 8.05 -13.99 11.96
C LYS A 21 7.50 -13.21 13.16
N ALA A 22 7.75 -11.89 13.22
CA ALA A 22 7.19 -11.04 14.27
C ALA A 22 5.66 -10.99 14.20
N LEU A 23 5.07 -10.92 12.99
CA LEU A 23 3.61 -10.97 12.80
C LEU A 23 3.01 -12.32 13.25
N GLU A 24 3.62 -13.44 12.86
CA GLU A 24 3.16 -14.80 13.27
C GLU A 24 3.23 -15.00 14.79
N ALA A 25 4.19 -14.37 15.45
CA ALA A 25 4.33 -14.38 16.91
C ALA A 25 3.40 -13.37 17.64
N GLY A 26 2.63 -12.56 16.90
CA GLY A 26 1.81 -11.48 17.47
C GLY A 26 2.61 -10.30 18.03
N ASN A 27 3.90 -10.19 17.70
CA ASN A 27 4.76 -9.08 18.10
C ASN A 27 4.63 -7.90 17.13
N TRP A 28 3.50 -7.21 17.19
CA TRP A 28 3.17 -6.09 16.30
C TRP A 28 4.17 -4.94 16.39
N GLY A 29 4.67 -4.62 17.58
CA GLY A 29 5.63 -3.54 17.79
C GLY A 29 6.95 -3.77 17.04
N GLU A 30 7.49 -4.97 17.14
CA GLU A 30 8.70 -5.35 16.38
C GLU A 30 8.41 -5.37 14.88
N ALA A 31 7.30 -5.98 14.46
CA ALA A 31 6.93 -6.06 13.05
C ALA A 31 6.85 -4.67 12.42
N PHE A 32 6.13 -3.74 13.05
CA PHE A 32 5.94 -2.37 12.52
C PHE A 32 7.24 -1.55 12.56
N SER A 33 8.09 -1.74 13.57
CA SER A 33 9.40 -1.05 13.64
C SER A 33 10.36 -1.40 12.51
N LYS A 34 10.12 -2.53 11.83
CA LYS A 34 10.95 -3.04 10.72
C LYS A 34 10.41 -2.66 9.35
N VAL A 35 9.19 -2.13 9.25
CA VAL A 35 8.62 -1.67 7.98
C VAL A 35 9.25 -0.34 7.60
N THR A 36 9.93 -0.31 6.45
CA THR A 36 10.56 0.92 5.93
C THR A 36 9.64 1.67 4.97
N SER A 37 9.98 2.93 4.68
CA SER A 37 9.24 3.73 3.69
C SER A 37 9.27 3.10 2.30
N GLU A 38 10.39 2.50 1.90
CA GLU A 38 10.54 1.82 0.62
C GLU A 38 9.61 0.60 0.51
N MET A 39 9.39 -0.12 1.61
CA MET A 39 8.41 -1.22 1.65
C MET A 39 6.98 -0.70 1.50
N ILE A 40 6.65 0.44 2.13
CA ILE A 40 5.34 1.08 2.01
C ILE A 40 5.09 1.52 0.57
N ASP A 41 6.07 2.17 -0.05
CA ASP A 41 6.00 2.64 -1.44
C ASP A 41 5.91 1.49 -2.45
N ALA A 42 6.54 0.34 -2.16
CA ALA A 42 6.51 -0.82 -3.05
C ALA A 42 5.18 -1.60 -2.97
N PHE A 43 4.57 -1.68 -1.78
CA PHE A 43 3.47 -2.61 -1.53
C PHE A 43 2.14 -1.94 -1.15
N SER A 44 2.07 -0.61 -1.14
CA SER A 44 0.83 0.11 -0.85
C SER A 44 0.69 1.38 -1.69
N ILE A 45 -0.55 1.83 -1.84
CA ILE A 45 -0.87 3.20 -2.24
C ILE A 45 -1.44 3.86 -0.99
N SER A 46 -0.67 4.74 -0.35
CA SER A 46 -1.04 5.41 0.88
C SER A 46 -0.43 6.81 0.93
N GLY A 47 -1.12 7.75 1.57
CA GLY A 47 -0.72 9.15 1.62
C GLY A 47 -1.92 10.09 1.52
N THR A 48 -1.67 11.28 0.99
CA THR A 48 -2.74 12.25 0.70
C THR A 48 -3.54 11.84 -0.54
N PRO A 49 -4.73 12.41 -0.77
CA PRO A 49 -5.49 12.17 -2.01
C PRO A 49 -4.66 12.39 -3.27
N GLU A 50 -3.83 13.44 -3.31
CA GLU A 50 -2.97 13.77 -4.45
C GLU A 50 -1.95 12.67 -4.74
N THR A 51 -1.27 12.17 -3.70
CA THR A 51 -0.33 11.04 -3.84
C THR A 51 -1.03 9.79 -4.36
N CYS A 52 -2.22 9.50 -3.83
CA CYS A 52 -2.99 8.34 -4.28
C CYS A 52 -3.43 8.48 -5.75
N ILE A 53 -3.88 9.67 -6.17
CA ILE A 53 -4.29 9.95 -7.55
C ILE A 53 -3.11 9.79 -8.51
N GLU A 54 -1.93 10.29 -8.15
CA GLU A 54 -0.73 10.15 -8.97
C GLU A 54 -0.37 8.67 -9.19
N ARG A 55 -0.30 7.89 -8.11
CA ARG A 55 0.01 6.45 -8.17
C ARG A 55 -1.05 5.65 -8.94
N ILE A 56 -2.33 5.96 -8.76
CA ILE A 56 -3.41 5.29 -9.52
C ILE A 56 -3.29 5.62 -11.02
N ASN A 57 -2.96 6.87 -11.38
CA ASN A 57 -2.71 7.25 -12.77
C ASN A 57 -1.55 6.47 -13.40
N GLU A 58 -0.47 6.23 -12.66
CA GLU A 58 0.63 5.39 -13.13
C GLU A 58 0.15 3.96 -13.43
N LEU A 59 -0.67 3.37 -12.56
CA LEU A 59 -1.23 2.04 -12.77
C LEU A 59 -2.17 1.98 -13.98
N ILE A 60 -3.02 3.00 -14.17
CA ILE A 60 -3.92 3.09 -15.32
C ILE A 60 -3.11 3.17 -16.63
N LYS A 61 -2.03 3.95 -16.66
CA LYS A 61 -1.11 4.01 -17.83
C LYS A 61 -0.47 2.65 -18.14
N LEU A 62 -0.31 1.78 -17.14
CA LEU A 62 0.17 0.41 -17.30
C LEU A 62 -0.94 -0.58 -17.71
N GLY A 63 -2.18 -0.12 -17.90
CA GLY A 63 -3.31 -0.92 -18.37
C GLY A 63 -4.23 -1.43 -17.26
N VAL A 64 -4.09 -0.96 -16.02
CA VAL A 64 -5.05 -1.28 -14.95
C VAL A 64 -6.38 -0.58 -15.24
N THR A 65 -7.47 -1.35 -15.25
CA THR A 65 -8.83 -0.84 -15.54
C THR A 65 -9.72 -0.73 -14.29
N GLN A 66 -9.29 -1.35 -13.19
CA GLN A 66 -10.02 -1.34 -11.93
C GLN A 66 -9.03 -1.31 -10.77
N PHE A 67 -9.27 -0.43 -9.80
CA PHE A 67 -8.58 -0.47 -8.51
C PHE A 67 -9.59 -0.81 -7.41
N VAL A 68 -9.12 -1.54 -6.40
CA VAL A 68 -9.91 -1.92 -5.22
C VAL A 68 -9.19 -1.36 -4.00
N VAL A 69 -9.92 -0.60 -3.18
CA VAL A 69 -9.38 -0.05 -1.94
C VAL A 69 -9.37 -1.15 -0.88
N GLY A 70 -8.19 -1.66 -0.57
CA GLY A 70 -7.97 -2.74 0.39
C GLY A 70 -7.69 -2.24 1.81
N SER A 71 -7.65 -3.18 2.76
CA SER A 71 -7.25 -2.92 4.15
C SER A 71 -5.88 -2.21 4.24
N PRO A 72 -5.72 -1.21 5.12
CA PRO A 72 -6.67 -0.76 6.15
C PRO A 72 -7.75 0.21 5.63
N ILE A 73 -7.74 0.57 4.34
CA ILE A 73 -8.53 1.65 3.70
C ILE A 73 -8.10 3.04 4.20
N GLY A 74 -8.01 3.22 5.51
CA GLY A 74 -7.46 4.39 6.18
C GLY A 74 -7.55 4.24 7.70
N PRO A 75 -7.09 5.25 8.47
CA PRO A 75 -7.10 5.19 9.93
C PRO A 75 -8.52 5.09 10.51
N ASN A 76 -9.50 5.71 9.84
CA ASN A 76 -10.93 5.51 10.06
C ASN A 76 -11.55 5.10 8.73
N VAL A 77 -12.10 3.89 8.67
CA VAL A 77 -12.66 3.31 7.43
C VAL A 77 -13.75 4.18 6.84
N ARG A 78 -14.66 4.73 7.66
CA ARG A 78 -15.80 5.52 7.17
C ARG A 78 -15.31 6.85 6.59
N GLU A 79 -14.47 7.55 7.33
CA GLU A 79 -13.90 8.83 6.88
C GLU A 79 -13.03 8.66 5.63
N ALA A 80 -12.26 7.57 5.56
CA ALA A 80 -11.45 7.26 4.40
C ALA A 80 -12.30 6.96 3.15
N ILE A 81 -13.39 6.19 3.29
CA ILE A 81 -14.33 5.96 2.18
C ILE A 81 -14.94 7.27 1.70
N ASP A 82 -15.37 8.13 2.62
CA ASP A 82 -15.94 9.45 2.29
C ASP A 82 -14.92 10.34 1.57
N LEU A 83 -13.67 10.36 2.05
CA LEU A 83 -12.56 11.09 1.44
C LEU A 83 -12.25 10.58 0.03
N ILE A 84 -12.12 9.26 -0.15
CA ILE A 84 -11.86 8.62 -1.45
C ILE A 84 -12.99 8.95 -2.43
N SER A 85 -14.25 8.87 -1.97
CA SER A 85 -15.41 9.18 -2.81
C SER A 85 -15.44 10.63 -3.27
N ARG A 86 -15.02 11.57 -2.40
CA ARG A 86 -15.07 13.00 -2.69
C ARG A 86 -13.87 13.48 -3.49
N GLU A 87 -12.68 12.95 -3.21
CA GLU A 87 -11.43 13.56 -3.67
C GLU A 87 -10.65 12.68 -4.64
N ILE A 88 -10.83 11.36 -4.65
CA ILE A 88 -10.07 10.47 -5.54
C ILE A 88 -10.91 10.04 -6.73
N ILE A 89 -12.07 9.42 -6.48
CA ILE A 89 -12.92 8.84 -7.54
C ILE A 89 -13.29 9.83 -8.66
N PRO A 90 -13.62 11.12 -8.38
CA PRO A 90 -13.99 12.06 -9.43
C PRO A 90 -12.88 12.33 -10.46
N HIS A 91 -11.60 12.07 -10.14
CA HIS A 91 -10.49 12.24 -11.09
C HIS A 91 -10.41 11.13 -12.15
N PHE A 92 -11.14 10.03 -11.95
CA PHE A 92 -11.13 8.84 -12.82
C PHE A 92 -12.49 8.52 -13.41
N LYS A 93 -13.52 9.32 -13.11
CA LYS A 93 -14.82 9.20 -13.76
C LYS A 93 -14.80 9.96 -15.07
N GLU A 94 -15.15 9.26 -16.15
CA GLU A 94 -15.65 9.88 -17.38
C GLU A 94 -16.99 10.60 -17.11
#